data_AF-A0A1F5YJG1-F1
#
_entry.id   AF-A0A1F5YJG1-F1
#
_cell.length_a   1.000
_cell.length_b   1.000
_cell.length_c   1.000
_cell.angle_alpha   90.00
_cell.angle_beta   90.00
_cell.angle_gamma   90.00
#
_symmetry.space_group_name_H-M   'P 1'
#
loop_
_entity.id
_entity.type
_entity.pdbx_description
1 polymer ?
#
loop_
_entity_poly.entity_id
_entity_poly.type
_entity_poly.pdbx_seq_one_letter_code
_entity_poly.pdbx_strand_id
1 'polypeptide(L)'
;MNFLLFDLRHNFLLSKSAFEFWKFQKSWNPLPLDFFLKNRLESTIHLQFFYSENFLLILTIFIVVLLSSIREILIGKKYKTEYFLILYFYLGYMLLTFANKGVILSHFIYLLVPVTSIWFASFLRGNYKLVFVPLLGLIVVLNFQHGVWYIKNLQTSFMEKDPDSWRSLTNVAENIIDKQENNPFGYFVFSPDAFAYGPRYAMIYHFKKAKAQAFEYSKKPITYIVAAPPPKNDPYMTHVWWSKNSVKINREPSWIKQFASGFTLEEFQLNQEEQQIAHDKTIELGIHFR
;
A
#
# COMPACT_ATOMS: atom_id res chain seq x y z
N MET A 1 -23.01 -8.98 -18.92
CA MET A 1 -22.46 -10.35 -18.87
C MET A 1 -22.61 -10.84 -17.44
N ASN A 2 -23.35 -11.92 -17.21
CA ASN A 2 -23.71 -12.37 -15.86
C ASN A 2 -22.49 -13.02 -15.18
N PHE A 3 -22.32 -12.82 -13.86
CA PHE A 3 -21.16 -13.32 -13.09
C PHE A 3 -20.91 -14.82 -13.32
N LEU A 4 -21.99 -15.62 -13.36
CA LEU A 4 -21.95 -17.06 -13.59
C LEU A 4 -21.34 -17.42 -14.95
N LEU A 5 -21.69 -16.67 -16.01
CA LEU A 5 -21.17 -16.88 -17.37
C LEU A 5 -19.70 -16.50 -17.47
N PHE A 6 -19.28 -15.45 -16.76
CA PHE A 6 -17.86 -15.09 -16.67
C PHE A 6 -17.07 -16.20 -15.97
N ASP A 7 -17.52 -16.65 -14.80
CA ASP A 7 -16.77 -17.64 -14.02
C ASP A 7 -16.71 -19.01 -14.73
N LEU A 8 -17.82 -19.44 -15.35
CA LEU A 8 -17.86 -20.65 -16.20
C LEU A 8 -16.85 -20.58 -17.35
N ARG A 9 -16.82 -19.44 -18.08
CA ARG A 9 -15.89 -19.25 -19.22
C ARG A 9 -14.42 -19.27 -18.80
N HIS A 10 -14.13 -18.89 -17.56
CA HIS A 10 -12.77 -18.84 -17.02
C HIS A 10 -12.46 -20.01 -16.09
N ASN A 11 -13.10 -21.18 -16.29
CA ASN A 11 -12.84 -22.40 -15.52
C ASN A 11 -12.96 -22.21 -14.00
N PHE A 12 -13.95 -21.43 -13.58
CA PHE A 12 -14.25 -21.09 -12.19
C PHE A 12 -13.10 -20.35 -11.49
N LEU A 13 -12.38 -19.49 -12.23
CA LEU A 13 -11.24 -18.73 -11.69
C LEU A 13 -11.61 -18.00 -10.40
N LEU A 14 -12.72 -17.27 -10.37
CA LEU A 14 -13.12 -16.48 -9.21
C LEU A 14 -13.53 -17.38 -8.04
N SER A 15 -14.30 -18.44 -8.32
CA SER A 15 -14.70 -19.42 -7.30
C SER A 15 -13.48 -20.16 -6.70
N LYS A 16 -12.50 -20.52 -7.54
CA LYS A 16 -11.24 -21.13 -7.09
C LYS A 16 -10.43 -20.16 -6.23
N SER A 17 -10.26 -18.93 -6.66
CA SER A 17 -9.57 -17.90 -5.86
C SER A 17 -10.27 -17.63 -4.53
N ALA A 18 -11.60 -17.63 -4.49
CA ALA A 18 -12.36 -17.50 -3.24
C ALA A 18 -12.11 -18.69 -2.29
N PHE A 19 -12.06 -19.91 -2.83
CA PHE A 19 -11.77 -21.12 -2.05
C PHE A 19 -10.31 -21.17 -1.56
N GLU A 20 -9.36 -20.77 -2.39
CA GLU A 20 -7.94 -20.65 -2.02
C GLU A 20 -7.74 -19.56 -0.96
N PHE A 21 -8.39 -18.41 -1.10
CA PHE A 21 -8.39 -17.36 -0.09
C PHE A 21 -8.92 -17.88 1.25
N TRP A 22 -10.02 -18.64 1.24
CA TRP A 22 -10.55 -19.25 2.47
C TRP A 22 -9.57 -20.25 3.12
N LYS A 23 -8.88 -21.07 2.32
CA LYS A 23 -7.82 -21.95 2.82
C LYS A 23 -6.67 -21.15 3.43
N PHE A 24 -6.20 -20.11 2.74
CA PHE A 24 -5.12 -19.24 3.22
C PHE A 24 -5.46 -18.55 4.54
N GLN A 25 -6.71 -18.11 4.72
CA GLN A 25 -7.17 -17.51 5.99
C GLN A 25 -7.20 -18.47 7.18
N LYS A 26 -7.16 -19.79 6.96
CA LYS A 26 -7.05 -20.77 8.05
C LYS A 26 -5.62 -20.90 8.56
N SER A 27 -4.63 -20.68 7.71
CA SER A 27 -3.21 -20.77 8.06
C SER A 27 -2.60 -19.46 8.57
N TRP A 28 -3.34 -18.35 8.49
CA TRP A 28 -2.85 -17.03 8.88
C TRP A 28 -3.25 -16.70 10.32
N ASN A 29 -2.29 -16.19 11.10
CA ASN A 29 -2.56 -15.74 12.46
C ASN A 29 -3.51 -14.53 12.39
N PRO A 30 -4.63 -14.55 13.13
CA PRO A 30 -5.54 -13.42 13.15
C PRO A 30 -4.84 -12.21 13.78
N LEU A 31 -5.22 -11.02 13.32
CA LEU A 31 -4.82 -9.78 13.97
C LEU A 31 -5.34 -9.75 15.43
N PRO A 32 -4.65 -9.04 16.35
CA PRO A 32 -5.18 -8.74 17.67
C PRO A 32 -6.62 -8.19 17.56
N LEU A 33 -7.52 -8.69 18.41
CA LEU A 33 -8.95 -8.40 18.29
C LEU A 33 -9.26 -6.91 18.40
N ASP A 34 -8.56 -6.21 19.28
CA ASP A 34 -8.63 -4.76 19.47
C ASP A 34 -8.25 -3.99 18.20
N PHE A 35 -7.11 -4.34 17.59
CA PHE A 35 -6.67 -3.75 16.34
C PHE A 35 -7.63 -4.06 15.20
N PHE A 36 -8.11 -5.30 15.12
CA PHE A 36 -9.07 -5.76 14.13
C PHE A 36 -10.37 -4.95 14.19
N LEU A 37 -10.98 -4.86 15.38
CA LEU A 37 -12.24 -4.12 15.58
C LEU A 37 -12.05 -2.63 15.32
N LYS A 38 -10.95 -2.04 15.81
CA LYS A 38 -10.61 -0.64 15.54
C LYS A 38 -10.52 -0.36 14.03
N ASN A 39 -9.79 -1.18 13.29
CA ASN A 39 -9.66 -1.04 11.84
C ASN A 39 -11.01 -1.12 11.11
N ARG A 40 -11.92 -2.03 11.53
CA ARG A 40 -13.27 -2.14 10.97
C ARG A 40 -14.14 -0.93 11.26
N LEU A 41 -14.12 -0.45 12.50
CA LEU A 41 -14.90 0.72 12.94
C LEU A 41 -14.43 1.98 12.23
N GLU A 42 -13.13 2.28 12.26
CA GLU A 42 -12.55 3.44 11.61
C GLU A 42 -12.86 3.44 10.10
N SER A 43 -12.68 2.30 9.43
CA SER A 43 -13.00 2.16 7.99
C SER A 43 -14.48 2.41 7.69
N THR A 44 -15.39 2.02 8.59
CA THR A 44 -16.83 2.22 8.44
C THR A 44 -17.21 3.69 8.63
N ILE A 45 -16.61 4.35 9.62
CA ILE A 45 -16.94 5.72 10.01
C ILE A 45 -16.40 6.73 9.00
N HIS A 46 -15.28 6.41 8.33
CA HIS A 46 -14.56 7.33 7.45
C HIS A 46 -15.35 7.79 6.20
N LEU A 47 -16.45 7.12 5.82
CA LEU A 47 -17.28 7.43 4.64
C LEU A 47 -16.49 7.58 3.31
N GLN A 48 -15.23 7.19 3.31
CA GLN A 48 -14.26 7.34 2.22
C GLN A 48 -14.13 8.77 1.66
N PHE A 49 -14.53 9.78 2.44
CA PHE A 49 -14.51 11.19 2.03
C PHE A 49 -13.57 12.06 2.83
N PHE A 50 -13.05 11.54 3.93
CA PHE A 50 -12.15 12.29 4.77
C PHE A 50 -10.73 11.84 4.48
N TYR A 51 -9.77 12.72 4.70
CA TYR A 51 -8.38 12.34 4.97
C TYR A 51 -7.96 12.93 6.33
N SER A 52 -8.94 13.36 7.12
CA SER A 52 -8.70 13.98 8.42
C SER A 52 -8.35 12.93 9.45
N GLU A 53 -7.36 13.20 10.29
CA GLU A 53 -7.04 12.34 11.44
C GLU A 53 -7.97 12.59 12.64
N ASN A 54 -8.86 13.59 12.56
CA ASN A 54 -9.77 13.91 13.65
C ASN A 54 -10.96 12.93 13.71
N PHE A 55 -10.76 11.82 14.42
CA PHE A 55 -11.75 10.77 14.59
C PHE A 55 -13.11 11.28 15.10
N LEU A 56 -13.13 12.21 16.06
CA LEU A 56 -14.38 12.73 16.65
C LEU A 56 -15.21 13.52 15.63
N LEU A 57 -14.55 14.32 14.79
CA LEU A 57 -15.23 15.05 13.72
C LEU A 57 -15.85 14.08 12.72
N ILE A 58 -15.09 13.09 12.27
CA ILE A 58 -15.55 12.09 11.29
C ILE A 58 -16.70 11.27 11.88
N LEU A 59 -16.59 10.83 13.14
CA LEU A 59 -17.63 10.11 13.85
C LEU A 59 -18.91 10.94 13.95
N THR A 60 -18.80 12.22 14.28
CA THR A 60 -19.95 13.13 14.36
C THR A 60 -20.66 13.22 13.01
N ILE A 61 -19.91 13.41 11.93
CA ILE A 61 -20.46 13.49 10.58
C ILE A 61 -21.13 12.16 10.21
N PHE A 62 -20.47 11.03 10.46
CA PHE A 62 -21.04 9.70 10.23
C PHE A 62 -22.36 9.50 10.94
N ILE A 63 -22.45 9.86 12.24
CA ILE A 63 -23.68 9.76 13.02
C ILE A 63 -24.78 10.65 12.42
N VAL A 64 -24.47 11.88 12.03
CA VAL A 64 -25.44 12.79 11.39
C VAL A 64 -25.98 12.19 10.09
N VAL A 65 -25.11 11.66 9.22
CA VAL A 65 -25.51 11.00 7.97
C VAL A 65 -26.36 9.76 8.25
N LEU A 66 -25.94 8.91 9.20
CA LEU A 66 -26.65 7.69 9.56
C LEU A 66 -28.04 7.98 10.14
N LEU A 67 -28.15 8.87 11.12
CA LEU A 67 -29.43 9.23 11.75
C LEU A 67 -30.38 9.90 10.76
N SER A 68 -29.86 10.76 9.87
CA SER A 68 -30.66 11.37 8.81
C SER A 68 -31.21 10.31 7.83
N SER A 69 -30.40 9.29 7.51
CA SER A 69 -30.82 8.17 6.65
C SER A 69 -31.91 7.33 7.32
N ILE A 70 -31.70 6.95 8.58
CA ILE A 70 -32.67 6.19 9.37
C ILE A 70 -33.99 6.96 9.46
N ARG A 71 -33.93 8.27 9.71
CA ARG A 71 -35.11 9.13 9.74
C ARG A 71 -35.87 9.12 8.40
N GLU A 72 -35.17 9.23 7.28
CA GLU A 72 -35.79 9.15 5.94
C GLU A 72 -36.41 7.78 5.66
N ILE A 73 -35.83 6.70 6.19
CA ILE A 73 -36.40 5.35 6.04
C ILE A 73 -37.66 5.15 6.89
N LEU A 74 -37.66 5.68 8.12
CA LEU A 74 -38.74 5.48 9.08
C LEU A 74 -39.93 6.42 8.83
N ILE A 75 -39.65 7.69 8.51
CA ILE A 75 -40.66 8.76 8.41
C ILE A 75 -40.89 9.19 6.96
N GLY A 76 -39.85 9.13 6.12
CA GLY A 76 -39.92 9.55 4.72
C GLY A 76 -40.71 8.57 3.86
N LYS A 77 -41.69 9.07 3.09
CA LYS A 77 -42.48 8.23 2.17
C LYS A 77 -41.92 8.17 0.75
N LYS A 78 -41.18 9.21 0.33
CA LYS A 78 -40.83 9.41 -1.08
C LYS A 78 -39.56 8.66 -1.52
N TYR A 79 -38.57 8.57 -0.64
CA TYR A 79 -37.23 8.07 -1.00
C TYR A 79 -36.72 6.94 -0.08
N LYS A 80 -37.64 6.27 0.62
CA LYS A 80 -37.32 5.23 1.61
C LYS A 80 -36.45 4.12 1.04
N THR A 81 -36.81 3.65 -0.16
CA THR A 81 -36.14 2.53 -0.82
C THR A 81 -34.69 2.88 -1.15
N GLU A 82 -34.44 4.10 -1.61
CA GLU A 82 -33.13 4.59 -1.97
C GLU A 82 -32.20 4.64 -0.75
N TYR A 83 -32.65 5.22 0.36
CA TYR A 83 -31.85 5.25 1.60
C TYR A 83 -31.63 3.85 2.18
N PHE A 84 -32.64 2.98 2.11
CA PHE A 84 -32.49 1.59 2.53
C PHE A 84 -31.44 0.86 1.70
N LEU A 85 -31.48 1.00 0.36
CA LEU A 85 -30.49 0.38 -0.53
C LEU A 85 -29.09 0.92 -0.28
N ILE A 86 -28.93 2.23 -0.06
CA ILE A 86 -27.63 2.84 0.27
C ILE A 86 -27.07 2.24 1.56
N LEU A 87 -27.86 2.17 2.64
CA LEU A 87 -27.44 1.56 3.90
C LEU A 87 -27.16 0.07 3.74
N TYR A 88 -27.99 -0.64 2.98
CA TYR A 88 -27.81 -2.07 2.70
C TYR A 88 -26.49 -2.34 1.99
N PHE A 89 -26.17 -1.60 0.93
CA PHE A 89 -24.90 -1.78 0.22
C PHE A 89 -23.71 -1.34 1.06
N TYR A 90 -23.80 -0.20 1.76
CA TYR A 90 -22.70 0.32 2.57
C TYR A 90 -22.40 -0.57 3.78
N LEU A 91 -23.39 -0.79 4.66
CA LEU A 91 -23.23 -1.60 5.87
C LEU A 91 -23.12 -3.09 5.55
N GLY A 92 -23.83 -3.58 4.53
CA GLY A 92 -23.70 -4.96 4.06
C GLY A 92 -22.29 -5.26 3.57
N TYR A 93 -21.69 -4.37 2.78
CA TYR A 93 -20.29 -4.50 2.40
C TYR A 93 -19.36 -4.51 3.62
N MET A 94 -19.53 -3.57 4.55
CA MET A 94 -18.71 -3.52 5.76
C MET A 94 -18.87 -4.78 6.62
N LEU A 95 -20.06 -5.36 6.72
CA LEU A 95 -20.27 -6.65 7.38
C LEU A 95 -19.51 -7.79 6.70
N LEU A 96 -19.48 -7.82 5.36
CA LEU A 96 -18.71 -8.82 4.63
C LEU A 96 -17.20 -8.72 4.90
N THR A 97 -16.68 -7.51 5.19
CA THR A 97 -15.25 -7.35 5.53
C THR A 97 -14.84 -8.03 6.84
N PHE A 98 -15.79 -8.43 7.70
CA PHE A 98 -15.49 -9.24 8.89
C PHE A 98 -15.06 -10.67 8.53
N ALA A 99 -15.44 -11.16 7.35
CA ALA A 99 -14.91 -12.43 6.84
C ALA A 99 -13.42 -12.33 6.49
N ASN A 100 -12.90 -11.11 6.24
CA ASN A 100 -11.47 -10.90 6.08
C ASN A 100 -10.80 -10.80 7.46
N LYS A 101 -9.89 -11.73 7.81
CA LYS A 101 -9.12 -11.67 9.07
C LYS A 101 -7.93 -10.68 9.06
N GLY A 102 -7.59 -10.13 7.89
CA GLY A 102 -6.51 -9.17 7.71
C GLY A 102 -6.93 -7.70 7.87
N VAL A 103 -6.00 -6.79 7.59
CA VAL A 103 -6.26 -5.34 7.57
C VAL A 103 -7.13 -5.00 6.37
N ILE A 104 -8.13 -4.12 6.53
CA ILE A 104 -8.79 -3.50 5.39
C ILE A 104 -7.84 -2.46 4.81
N LEU A 105 -7.27 -2.80 3.66
CA LEU A 105 -6.51 -1.89 2.82
C LEU A 105 -7.45 -0.95 2.07
N SER A 106 -6.96 0.25 1.75
CA SER A 106 -7.74 1.31 1.12
C SER A 106 -8.40 0.91 -0.21
N HIS A 107 -7.79 -0.03 -0.95
CA HIS A 107 -8.34 -0.51 -2.21
C HIS A 107 -9.60 -1.39 -2.04
N PHE A 108 -9.80 -2.03 -0.89
CA PHE A 108 -11.04 -2.77 -0.62
C PHE A 108 -12.21 -1.79 -0.49
N ILE A 109 -12.02 -0.72 0.26
CA ILE A 109 -13.06 0.29 0.56
C ILE A 109 -13.25 1.32 -0.55
N TYR A 110 -12.37 1.37 -1.56
CA TYR A 110 -12.49 2.29 -2.70
C TYR A 110 -13.82 2.12 -3.46
N LEU A 111 -14.37 0.90 -3.47
CA LEU A 111 -15.69 0.61 -4.06
C LEU A 111 -16.86 1.29 -3.34
N LEU A 112 -16.66 1.78 -2.11
CA LEU A 112 -17.67 2.51 -1.35
C LEU A 112 -17.72 4.00 -1.71
N VAL A 113 -16.69 4.56 -2.35
CA VAL A 113 -16.65 5.99 -2.71
C VAL A 113 -17.85 6.42 -3.57
N PRO A 114 -18.27 5.67 -4.61
CA PRO A 114 -19.48 6.01 -5.36
C PRO A 114 -20.75 5.90 -4.51
N VAL A 115 -20.83 4.91 -3.62
CA VAL A 115 -21.99 4.71 -2.72
C VAL A 115 -22.11 5.87 -1.76
N THR A 116 -21.02 6.30 -1.13
CA THR A 116 -21.02 7.45 -0.22
C THR A 116 -21.27 8.76 -0.96
N SER A 117 -20.81 8.90 -2.21
CA SER A 117 -21.14 10.04 -3.07
C SER A 117 -22.64 10.14 -3.37
N ILE A 118 -23.27 9.03 -3.75
CA ILE A 118 -24.72 8.97 -3.94
C ILE A 118 -25.45 9.24 -2.63
N TRP A 119 -24.90 8.75 -1.51
CA TRP A 119 -25.45 8.96 -0.17
C TRP A 119 -25.48 10.44 0.22
N PHE A 120 -24.41 11.20 -0.01
CA PHE A 120 -24.43 12.64 0.23
C PHE A 120 -25.33 13.38 -0.77
N ALA A 121 -25.29 12.99 -2.04
CA ALA A 121 -26.08 13.63 -3.08
C ALA A 121 -27.60 13.46 -2.87
N SER A 122 -28.05 12.35 -2.26
CA SER A 122 -29.47 12.12 -1.97
C SER A 122 -30.03 13.14 -0.97
N PHE A 123 -29.22 13.59 0.00
CA PHE A 123 -29.62 14.61 0.97
C PHE A 123 -29.75 16.03 0.39
N LEU A 124 -29.14 16.30 -0.77
CA LEU A 124 -29.19 17.61 -1.43
C LEU A 124 -30.57 17.93 -2.03
N ARG A 125 -31.40 16.91 -2.28
CA ARG A 125 -32.70 17.06 -2.94
C ARG A 125 -33.86 17.36 -1.97
N GLY A 126 -33.62 17.27 -0.66
CA GLY A 126 -34.66 17.29 0.36
C GLY A 126 -34.52 18.41 1.39
N ASN A 127 -35.18 18.21 2.54
CA ASN A 127 -35.21 19.15 3.65
C ASN A 127 -33.83 19.35 4.32
N TYR A 128 -32.89 18.41 4.10
CA TYR A 128 -31.56 18.47 4.70
C TYR A 128 -30.55 19.28 3.89
N LYS A 129 -30.94 19.88 2.76
CA LYS A 129 -30.02 20.67 1.92
C LYS A 129 -29.28 21.76 2.71
N LEU A 130 -29.95 22.39 3.68
CA LEU A 130 -29.36 23.45 4.51
C LEU A 130 -28.27 22.95 5.46
N VAL A 131 -28.28 21.64 5.79
CA VAL A 131 -27.25 21.00 6.63
C VAL A 131 -26.16 20.37 5.75
N PHE A 132 -26.56 19.65 4.71
CA PHE A 132 -25.64 18.85 3.90
C PHE A 132 -24.85 19.67 2.88
N VAL A 133 -25.36 20.81 2.40
CA VAL A 133 -24.57 21.71 1.53
C VAL A 133 -23.39 22.31 2.29
N PRO A 134 -23.57 22.95 3.47
CA PRO A 134 -22.44 23.42 4.27
C PRO A 134 -21.49 22.30 4.69
N LEU A 135 -22.04 21.14 5.06
CA LEU A 135 -21.24 19.97 5.43
C LEU A 135 -20.35 19.51 4.26
N LEU A 136 -20.89 19.42 3.04
CA LEU A 136 -20.11 19.08 1.85
C LEU A 136 -19.05 20.15 1.55
N GLY A 137 -19.38 21.43 1.72
CA GLY A 137 -18.41 22.53 1.65
C GLY A 137 -17.27 22.35 2.66
N LEU A 138 -17.58 22.02 3.91
CA LEU A 138 -16.58 21.72 4.95
C LEU A 138 -15.69 20.54 4.56
N ILE A 139 -16.28 19.44 4.06
CA ILE A 139 -15.53 18.27 3.58
C ILE A 139 -14.55 18.67 2.49
N VAL A 140 -15.00 19.42 1.49
CA VAL A 140 -14.16 19.88 0.38
C VAL A 140 -13.03 20.77 0.89
N VAL A 141 -13.32 21.72 1.77
CA VAL A 141 -12.30 22.61 2.36
C VAL A 141 -11.27 21.82 3.16
N LEU A 142 -11.67 20.87 4.00
CA LEU A 142 -10.76 20.05 4.79
C LEU A 142 -9.86 19.18 3.89
N ASN A 143 -10.42 18.54 2.86
CA ASN A 143 -9.64 17.76 1.92
C ASN A 143 -8.69 18.64 1.10
N PHE A 144 -9.12 19.84 0.70
CA PHE A 144 -8.26 20.78 -0.01
C PHE A 144 -7.12 21.27 0.88
N GLN A 145 -7.40 21.63 2.13
CA GLN A 145 -6.38 22.01 3.12
C GLN A 145 -5.39 20.87 3.35
N HIS A 146 -5.88 19.64 3.49
CA HIS A 146 -5.03 18.47 3.61
C HIS A 146 -4.16 18.28 2.35
N GLY A 147 -4.74 18.38 1.14
CA GLY A 147 -4.00 18.28 -0.11
C GLY A 147 -2.91 19.36 -0.24
N VAL A 148 -3.21 20.61 0.13
CA VAL A 148 -2.23 21.70 0.13
C VAL A 148 -1.14 21.45 1.17
N TRP A 149 -1.49 21.02 2.38
CA TRP A 149 -0.53 20.66 3.42
C TRP A 149 0.37 19.51 2.98
N TYR A 150 -0.21 18.48 2.38
CA TYR A 150 0.51 17.33 1.83
C TYR A 150 1.51 17.77 0.76
N ILE A 151 1.10 18.58 -0.21
CA ILE A 151 2.00 19.10 -1.26
C ILE A 151 3.13 19.96 -0.66
N LYS A 152 2.82 20.83 0.30
CA LYS A 152 3.84 21.65 0.98
C LYS A 152 4.86 20.78 1.70
N ASN A 153 4.41 19.77 2.43
CA ASN A 153 5.30 18.83 3.13
C ASN A 153 6.11 17.94 2.18
N LEU A 154 5.52 17.57 1.03
CA LEU A 154 6.26 16.87 -0.02
C LEU A 154 7.48 17.69 -0.48
N GLN A 155 7.31 19.00 -0.61
CA GLN A 155 8.38 19.91 -1.07
C GLN A 155 9.46 20.17 -0.02
N THR A 156 9.15 20.15 1.28
CA THR A 156 10.06 20.63 2.33
C THR A 156 10.84 19.54 3.07
N SER A 157 10.43 18.27 3.05
CA SER A 157 11.13 17.23 3.83
C SER A 157 11.03 15.79 3.32
N PHE A 158 9.98 15.41 2.59
CA PHE A 158 9.70 13.99 2.29
C PHE A 158 10.42 13.47 1.03
N MET A 159 10.50 14.26 -0.05
CA MET A 159 10.87 13.74 -1.37
C MET A 159 12.32 13.21 -1.52
N GLU A 160 13.23 13.50 -0.58
CA GLU A 160 14.61 12.97 -0.62
C GLU A 160 15.04 12.27 0.67
N LYS A 161 14.26 12.42 1.76
CA LYS A 161 14.57 11.85 3.07
C LYS A 161 13.66 10.71 3.46
N ASP A 162 12.56 10.49 2.74
CA ASP A 162 11.70 9.35 2.97
C ASP A 162 12.16 8.15 2.14
N PRO A 163 12.39 6.98 2.75
CA PRO A 163 12.74 5.75 2.03
C PRO A 163 11.65 5.29 1.06
N ASP A 164 10.39 5.61 1.32
CA ASP A 164 9.26 5.23 0.45
C ASP A 164 9.00 6.26 -0.66
N SER A 165 9.76 7.36 -0.70
CA SER A 165 9.63 8.34 -1.77
C SER A 165 10.18 7.82 -3.09
N TRP A 166 9.37 7.94 -4.14
CA TRP A 166 9.79 7.61 -5.50
C TRP A 166 11.07 8.35 -5.91
N ARG A 167 11.21 9.63 -5.54
CA ARG A 167 12.40 10.42 -5.88
C ARG A 167 13.65 9.94 -5.13
N SER A 168 13.53 9.55 -3.86
CA SER A 168 14.63 8.90 -3.14
C SER A 168 15.09 7.62 -3.85
N LEU A 169 14.15 6.77 -4.26
CA LEU A 169 14.46 5.53 -4.97
C LEU A 169 15.01 5.79 -6.38
N THR A 170 14.51 6.81 -7.08
CA THR A 170 15.06 7.29 -8.35
C THR A 170 16.52 7.68 -8.18
N ASN A 171 16.86 8.47 -7.16
CA ASN A 171 18.23 8.90 -6.91
C ASN A 171 19.18 7.72 -6.65
N VAL A 172 18.70 6.68 -5.96
CA VAL A 172 19.47 5.45 -5.75
C VAL A 172 19.73 4.73 -7.09
N ALA A 173 18.69 4.56 -7.91
CA ALA A 173 18.81 3.91 -9.21
C ALA A 173 19.70 4.68 -10.18
N GLU A 174 19.50 5.99 -10.29
CA GLU A 174 20.29 6.89 -11.15
C GLU A 174 21.76 6.84 -10.76
N ASN A 175 22.07 6.77 -9.46
CA ASN A 175 23.46 6.67 -9.05
C ASN A 175 24.16 5.37 -9.47
N ILE A 176 23.43 4.25 -9.53
CA ILE A 176 23.95 2.99 -10.07
C ILE A 176 24.11 3.10 -11.59
N ILE A 177 23.11 3.64 -12.28
CA ILE A 177 23.12 3.83 -13.74
C ILE A 177 24.31 4.70 -14.15
N ASP A 178 24.49 5.86 -13.51
CA ASP A 178 25.56 6.80 -13.82
C ASP A 178 26.94 6.19 -13.58
N LYS A 179 27.08 5.36 -12.53
CA LYS A 179 28.35 4.72 -12.19
C LYS A 179 28.69 3.54 -13.10
N GLN A 180 27.68 2.81 -13.59
CA GLN A 180 27.88 1.64 -14.45
C GLN A 180 27.91 1.98 -15.94
N GLU A 181 27.32 3.12 -16.31
CA GLU A 181 27.12 3.52 -17.70
C GLU A 181 26.39 2.41 -18.48
N ASN A 182 27.14 1.63 -19.27
CA ASN A 182 26.64 0.52 -20.08
C ASN A 182 27.17 -0.86 -19.66
N ASN A 183 27.95 -0.94 -18.58
CA ASN A 183 28.52 -2.20 -18.13
C ASN A 183 27.45 -3.09 -17.47
N PRO A 184 27.53 -4.42 -17.65
CA PRO A 184 26.62 -5.35 -17.01
C PRO A 184 26.88 -5.44 -15.51
N PHE A 185 25.83 -5.30 -14.71
CA PHE A 185 25.90 -5.41 -13.26
C PHE A 185 24.78 -6.27 -12.68
N GLY A 186 25.10 -6.94 -11.58
CA GLY A 186 24.15 -7.66 -10.76
C GLY A 186 23.58 -6.74 -9.69
N TYR A 187 22.35 -6.96 -9.24
CA TYR A 187 21.86 -6.25 -8.06
C TYR A 187 20.90 -7.07 -7.22
N PHE A 188 20.93 -6.79 -5.91
CA PHE A 188 20.06 -7.37 -4.91
C PHE A 188 19.42 -6.23 -4.12
N VAL A 189 18.12 -6.33 -3.84
CA VAL A 189 17.38 -5.34 -3.07
C VAL A 189 16.98 -5.95 -1.73
N PHE A 190 17.31 -5.26 -0.64
CA PHE A 190 16.94 -5.62 0.72
C PHE A 190 15.94 -4.61 1.26
N SER A 191 14.86 -5.11 1.85
CA SER A 191 13.97 -4.34 2.70
C SER A 191 13.60 -5.14 3.95
N PRO A 192 13.48 -4.49 5.12
CA PRO A 192 12.87 -5.10 6.30
C PRO A 192 11.41 -5.52 6.07
N ASP A 193 10.71 -4.85 5.16
CA ASP A 193 9.35 -5.25 4.75
C ASP A 193 9.42 -6.51 3.88
N ALA A 194 8.55 -7.48 4.19
CA ALA A 194 8.55 -8.86 3.70
C ALA A 194 8.35 -9.03 2.17
N PHE A 195 8.33 -7.94 1.40
CA PHE A 195 8.21 -7.98 -0.05
C PHE A 195 9.07 -6.96 -0.81
N ALA A 196 9.68 -5.99 -0.13
CA ALA A 196 10.52 -4.95 -0.75
C ALA A 196 9.91 -4.29 -2.02
N TYR A 197 8.58 -4.26 -2.17
CA TYR A 197 7.93 -3.95 -3.46
C TYR A 197 8.33 -2.58 -4.02
N GLY A 198 8.32 -1.56 -3.17
CA GLY A 198 8.69 -0.19 -3.55
C GLY A 198 10.10 -0.08 -4.14
N PRO A 199 11.17 -0.38 -3.38
CA PRO A 199 12.54 -0.27 -3.88
C PRO A 199 12.83 -1.22 -5.03
N ARG A 200 12.31 -2.46 -5.00
CA ARG A 200 12.49 -3.44 -6.07
C ARG A 200 11.90 -2.93 -7.39
N TYR A 201 10.65 -2.47 -7.36
CA TYR A 201 9.98 -1.98 -8.56
C TYR A 201 10.64 -0.72 -9.10
N ALA A 202 11.09 0.19 -8.23
CA ALA A 202 11.82 1.38 -8.63
C ALA A 202 13.10 1.04 -9.40
N MET A 203 13.93 0.12 -8.88
CA MET A 203 15.14 -0.33 -9.58
C MET A 203 14.82 -0.90 -10.97
N ILE A 204 13.86 -1.84 -11.04
CA ILE A 204 13.44 -2.46 -12.31
C ILE A 204 12.98 -1.40 -13.31
N TYR A 205 12.14 -0.46 -12.88
CA TYR A 205 11.61 0.59 -13.74
C TYR A 205 12.73 1.48 -14.29
N HIS A 206 13.60 2.00 -13.41
CA HIS A 206 14.64 2.94 -13.80
C HIS A 206 15.72 2.28 -14.67
N PHE A 207 16.14 1.05 -14.35
CA PHE A 207 17.12 0.32 -15.16
C PHE A 207 16.57 -0.02 -16.55
N LYS A 208 15.30 -0.43 -16.66
CA LYS A 208 14.65 -0.65 -17.96
C LYS A 208 14.50 0.63 -18.76
N LYS A 209 14.10 1.73 -18.10
CA LYS A 209 13.97 3.05 -18.74
C LYS A 209 15.30 3.53 -19.32
N ALA A 210 16.39 3.36 -18.56
CA ALA A 210 17.75 3.71 -18.98
C ALA A 210 18.37 2.68 -19.95
N LYS A 211 17.72 1.54 -20.20
CA LYS A 211 18.26 0.40 -20.95
C LYS A 211 19.58 -0.13 -20.37
N ALA A 212 19.75 -0.01 -19.05
CA ALA A 212 20.93 -0.49 -18.35
C ALA A 212 20.99 -2.04 -18.39
N GLN A 213 22.20 -2.60 -18.45
CA GLN A 213 22.43 -4.05 -18.40
C GLN A 213 22.36 -4.58 -16.95
N ALA A 214 21.22 -4.37 -16.30
CA ALA A 214 20.99 -4.74 -14.91
C ALA A 214 20.39 -6.15 -14.79
N PHE A 215 20.99 -6.99 -13.95
CA PHE A 215 20.52 -8.35 -13.70
C PHE A 215 20.04 -8.50 -12.26
N GLU A 216 18.72 -8.55 -12.10
CA GLU A 216 18.06 -8.73 -10.81
C GLU A 216 18.44 -10.09 -10.19
N TYR A 217 18.71 -10.09 -8.88
CA TYR A 217 19.08 -11.28 -8.10
C TYR A 217 20.16 -12.13 -8.78
N SER A 218 21.15 -11.46 -9.37
CA SER A 218 22.23 -12.13 -10.09
C SER A 218 23.56 -11.57 -9.63
N LYS A 219 24.57 -12.43 -9.51
CA LYS A 219 25.95 -12.00 -9.28
C LYS A 219 26.65 -11.79 -10.61
N LYS A 220 27.23 -10.61 -10.79
CA LYS A 220 28.09 -10.22 -11.91
C LYS A 220 29.43 -9.70 -11.35
N PRO A 221 30.46 -9.44 -12.18
CA PRO A 221 31.73 -8.91 -11.70
C PRO A 221 31.56 -7.67 -10.83
N ILE A 222 30.62 -6.79 -11.19
CA ILE A 222 30.12 -5.73 -10.33
C ILE A 222 28.72 -6.12 -9.87
N THR A 223 28.51 -6.19 -8.56
CA THR A 223 27.21 -6.50 -7.96
C THR A 223 26.87 -5.48 -6.89
N TYR A 224 25.64 -4.97 -6.92
CA TYR A 224 25.14 -4.01 -5.95
C TYR A 224 24.21 -4.65 -4.92
N ILE A 225 24.28 -4.17 -3.68
CA ILE A 225 23.22 -4.34 -2.68
C ILE A 225 22.57 -2.99 -2.42
N VAL A 226 21.27 -2.92 -2.67
CA VAL A 226 20.42 -1.77 -2.37
C VAL A 226 19.66 -2.08 -1.08
N ALA A 227 20.06 -1.49 0.04
CA ALA A 227 19.50 -1.77 1.34
C ALA A 227 18.63 -0.61 1.85
N ALA A 228 17.36 -0.89 2.12
CA ALA A 228 16.49 0.03 2.84
C ALA A 228 16.93 0.15 4.31
N PRO A 229 16.67 1.30 4.97
CA PRO A 229 17.00 1.47 6.38
C PRO A 229 16.22 0.50 7.27
N PRO A 230 16.79 0.09 8.43
CA PRO A 230 16.06 -0.73 9.40
C PRO A 230 14.84 0.02 9.96
N PRO A 231 13.79 -0.69 10.39
CA PRO A 231 12.61 -0.07 10.96
C PRO A 231 12.94 0.58 12.32
N LYS A 232 12.30 1.71 12.64
CA LYS A 232 12.63 2.49 13.85
C LYS A 232 12.51 1.70 15.16
N ASN A 233 11.62 0.71 15.19
CA ASN A 233 11.37 -0.15 16.34
C ASN A 233 12.30 -1.38 16.43
N ASP A 234 13.07 -1.68 15.37
CA ASP A 234 14.07 -2.74 15.38
C ASP A 234 15.30 -2.34 14.54
N PRO A 235 16.25 -1.58 15.14
CA PRO A 235 17.43 -1.09 14.45
C PRO A 235 18.43 -2.20 14.08
N TYR A 236 18.25 -3.43 14.58
CA TYR A 236 19.16 -4.55 14.32
C TYR A 236 18.79 -5.33 13.06
N MET A 237 17.59 -5.12 12.50
CA MET A 237 17.12 -5.72 11.25
C MET A 237 17.80 -5.06 10.03
N THR A 238 19.10 -5.30 9.89
CA THR A 238 19.96 -4.73 8.85
C THR A 238 20.27 -5.75 7.74
N HIS A 239 20.70 -5.25 6.58
CA HIS A 239 21.03 -6.08 5.41
C HIS A 239 22.33 -6.89 5.58
N VAL A 240 23.16 -6.60 6.60
CA VAL A 240 24.50 -7.18 6.75
C VAL A 240 24.45 -8.70 6.88
N TRP A 241 23.58 -9.21 7.76
CA TRP A 241 23.41 -10.66 7.92
C TRP A 241 22.82 -11.28 6.65
N TRP A 242 21.84 -10.62 6.03
CA TRP A 242 21.18 -11.09 4.81
C TRP A 242 22.14 -11.16 3.62
N SER A 243 23.01 -10.17 3.46
CA SER A 243 24.05 -10.13 2.43
C SER A 243 25.00 -11.35 2.54
N LYS A 244 25.48 -11.63 3.76
CA LYS A 244 26.43 -12.73 4.00
C LYS A 244 25.76 -14.11 3.93
N ASN A 245 24.54 -14.28 4.43
CA ASN A 245 23.91 -15.59 4.57
C ASN A 245 22.96 -15.94 3.42
N SER A 246 22.12 -14.99 2.98
CA SER A 246 21.12 -15.23 1.94
C SER A 246 21.66 -14.92 0.55
N VAL A 247 22.31 -13.77 0.37
CA VAL A 247 22.96 -13.42 -0.91
C VAL A 247 24.28 -14.16 -1.10
N LYS A 248 24.95 -14.55 0.00
CA LYS A 248 26.26 -15.23 0.02
C LYS A 248 27.37 -14.39 -0.60
N ILE A 249 27.43 -13.11 -0.21
CA ILE A 249 28.56 -12.22 -0.49
C ILE A 249 29.29 -11.98 0.84
N ASN A 250 30.42 -12.66 1.03
CA ASN A 250 31.22 -12.57 2.27
C ASN A 250 32.30 -11.49 2.20
N ARG A 251 32.55 -10.95 1.00
CA ARG A 251 33.52 -9.89 0.76
C ARG A 251 32.99 -8.55 1.29
N GLU A 252 33.89 -7.71 1.76
CA GLU A 252 33.55 -6.33 2.14
C GLU A 252 33.31 -5.47 0.88
N PRO A 253 32.38 -4.51 0.93
CA PRO A 253 32.06 -3.68 -0.22
C PRO A 253 33.25 -2.80 -0.62
N SER A 254 33.50 -2.75 -1.93
CA SER A 254 34.51 -1.87 -2.53
C SER A 254 34.10 -0.39 -2.48
N TRP A 255 32.79 -0.13 -2.38
CA TRP A 255 32.26 1.22 -2.27
C TRP A 255 30.90 1.20 -1.57
N ILE A 256 30.67 2.22 -0.73
CA ILE A 256 29.42 2.39 0.02
C ILE A 256 28.95 3.83 -0.17
N LYS A 257 27.65 4.00 -0.41
CA LYS A 257 26.99 5.31 -0.37
C LYS A 257 25.72 5.26 0.46
N GLN A 258 25.62 6.19 1.40
CA GLN A 258 24.41 6.42 2.17
C GLN A 258 23.64 7.59 1.58
N PHE A 259 22.33 7.42 1.45
CA PHE A 259 21.41 8.43 0.95
C PHE A 259 20.70 9.11 2.12
N ALA A 260 20.23 10.34 1.91
CA ALA A 260 19.48 11.10 2.93
C ALA A 260 18.18 10.39 3.35
N SER A 261 17.67 9.48 2.52
CA SER A 261 16.54 8.59 2.79
C SER A 261 16.84 7.43 3.73
N GLY A 262 18.10 7.26 4.14
CA GLY A 262 18.57 6.13 4.94
C GLY A 262 18.92 4.89 4.11
N PHE A 263 18.67 4.91 2.79
CA PHE A 263 19.13 3.84 1.91
C PHE A 263 20.65 3.76 1.91
N THR A 264 21.16 2.52 1.90
CA THR A 264 22.58 2.23 1.73
C THR A 264 22.77 1.45 0.44
N LEU A 265 23.69 1.93 -0.40
CA LEU A 265 24.11 1.28 -1.62
C LEU A 265 25.53 0.76 -1.42
N GLU A 266 25.72 -0.54 -1.62
CA GLU A 266 27.01 -1.22 -1.49
C GLU A 266 27.40 -1.84 -2.81
N GLU A 267 28.62 -1.60 -3.27
CA GLU A 267 29.19 -2.18 -4.48
C GLU A 267 30.22 -3.24 -4.13
N PHE A 268 30.08 -4.42 -4.73
CA PHE A 268 31.00 -5.53 -4.58
C PHE A 268 31.65 -5.87 -5.92
N GLN A 269 32.97 -5.99 -5.90
CA GLN A 269 33.74 -6.55 -7.01
C GLN A 269 33.94 -8.04 -6.76
N LEU A 270 33.20 -8.88 -7.47
CA LEU A 270 33.15 -10.33 -7.26
C LEU A 270 34.06 -11.06 -8.25
N ASN A 271 34.82 -12.04 -7.74
CA ASN A 271 35.57 -12.95 -8.60
C ASN A 271 34.65 -14.02 -9.22
N GLN A 272 35.18 -14.84 -10.13
CA GLN A 272 34.38 -15.86 -10.82
C GLN A 272 33.80 -16.91 -9.85
N GLU A 273 34.55 -17.32 -8.83
CA GLU A 273 34.08 -18.31 -7.85
C GLU A 273 32.88 -17.78 -7.05
N GLU A 274 32.96 -16.54 -6.57
CA GLU A 274 31.89 -15.87 -5.82
C GLU A 274 30.62 -15.68 -6.66
N GLN A 275 30.77 -15.43 -7.96
CA GLN A 275 29.66 -15.30 -8.90
C GLN A 275 28.89 -16.62 -9.09
N GLN A 276 29.55 -17.77 -8.97
CA GLN A 276 28.91 -19.09 -9.11
C GLN A 276 28.18 -19.56 -7.85
N ILE A 277 28.43 -18.93 -6.70
CA ILE A 277 27.73 -19.26 -5.45
C ILE A 277 26.30 -18.73 -5.54
N ALA A 278 25.34 -19.64 -5.77
CA ALA A 278 23.92 -19.29 -5.85
C ALA A 278 23.39 -18.71 -4.53
N HIS A 279 22.67 -17.58 -4.62
CA HIS A 279 21.91 -17.00 -3.51
C HIS A 279 20.72 -17.90 -3.12
N ASP A 280 20.14 -17.65 -1.95
CA ASP A 280 18.90 -18.30 -1.54
C ASP A 280 17.71 -17.82 -2.40
N LYS A 281 17.04 -18.75 -3.09
CA LYS A 281 15.88 -18.45 -3.95
C LYS A 281 14.71 -17.81 -3.21
N THR A 282 14.63 -17.95 -1.88
CA THR A 282 13.56 -17.30 -1.09
C THR A 282 13.61 -15.78 -1.21
N ILE A 283 14.76 -15.18 -1.49
CA ILE A 283 14.91 -13.72 -1.64
C ILE A 283 14.22 -13.19 -2.89
N GLU A 284 14.05 -14.01 -3.94
CA GLU A 284 13.37 -13.61 -5.18
C GLU A 284 11.86 -13.40 -4.96
N LEU A 285 11.33 -14.06 -3.92
CA LEU A 285 9.94 -13.93 -3.46
C LEU A 285 9.75 -12.71 -2.54
N GLY A 286 10.82 -11.98 -2.20
CA GLY A 286 10.82 -10.83 -1.30
C GLY A 286 10.78 -11.18 0.19
N ILE A 287 10.75 -12.48 0.54
CA ILE A 287 10.59 -12.95 1.92
C ILE A 287 11.96 -12.96 2.60
N HIS A 288 12.29 -11.89 3.34
CA HIS A 288 13.63 -11.73 3.93
C HIS A 288 13.73 -12.13 5.41
N PHE A 289 12.65 -11.98 6.18
CA PHE A 289 12.55 -12.39 7.57
C PHE A 289 11.22 -13.11 7.82
N ARG A 290 11.30 -14.33 8.33
CA ARG A 290 10.19 -15.07 8.94
C ARG A 290 10.60 -15.50 10.32
#